data_AF-A0A1V9YJJ8-F1
#
_entry.id   AF-A0A1V9YJJ8-F1
#
_cell.length_a   1.000
_cell.length_b   1.000
_cell.length_c   1.000
_cell.angle_alpha   90.00
_cell.angle_beta   90.00
_cell.angle_gamma   90.00
#
_symmetry.space_group_name_H-M   'P 1'
#
loop_
_entity.id
_entity.type
_entity.pdbx_description
1 polymer ?
#
loop_
_entity_poly.entity_id
_entity_poly.type
_entity_poly.pdbx_seq_one_letter_code
_entity_poly.pdbx_strand_id
1 'polypeptide(L)'
;MKELVINSVPCIADSFLTSEIWIVIWTESEQYEVYRSAKDKPRALTCSGEEYLTQLHHAFHNRVSDFRITGHINGSTMEIILEEANVDIPIRFDSMTLHAVTVSNHILTVAQQWRMDYDKMSQSLTAAQDRVAKLEALVQEKDVMLDAAFSNKTQGEAQVIEKCVRLLNTKKEEITHLRQEIEQLQVANEEISRPAKRARTSQGNRRKPKVKKAVIETSSSEAASSEESAEDNNHSIADLASQAYSNAVPTSLRQFYSAERLLKEEEAEEVKQDDEHDFLDML
;
A
#
# COMPACT_ATOMS: atom_id res chain seq x y z
N MET A 1 -19.24 -22.48 -7.21
CA MET A 1 -20.30 -22.86 -6.26
C MET A 1 -21.08 -21.64 -5.80
N LYS A 2 -22.41 -21.75 -5.77
CA LYS A 2 -23.36 -20.68 -5.42
C LYS A 2 -24.39 -21.19 -4.43
N GLU A 3 -24.61 -20.45 -3.35
CA GLU A 3 -25.71 -20.69 -2.42
C GLU A 3 -27.01 -20.13 -2.99
N LEU A 4 -28.07 -20.92 -2.93
CA LEU A 4 -29.40 -20.60 -3.45
C LEU A 4 -30.46 -20.88 -2.39
N VAL A 5 -31.58 -20.18 -2.49
CA VAL A 5 -32.79 -20.50 -1.71
C VAL A 5 -33.91 -20.74 -2.71
N ILE A 6 -34.30 -22.00 -2.87
CA ILE A 6 -35.34 -22.42 -3.82
C ILE A 6 -36.56 -22.84 -3.00
N ASN A 7 -37.67 -22.10 -3.12
CA ASN A 7 -38.90 -22.34 -2.35
C ASN A 7 -38.64 -22.49 -0.83
N SER A 8 -37.84 -21.57 -0.25
CA SER A 8 -37.41 -21.58 1.16
C SER A 8 -36.52 -22.77 1.57
N VAL A 9 -36.09 -23.61 0.63
CA VAL A 9 -35.11 -24.67 0.88
C VAL A 9 -33.72 -24.14 0.56
N PRO A 10 -32.76 -24.21 1.51
CA PRO A 10 -31.37 -23.87 1.25
C PRO A 10 -30.75 -24.92 0.33
N CYS A 11 -30.19 -24.46 -0.78
CA CYS A 11 -29.56 -25.31 -1.78
C CYS A 11 -28.14 -24.81 -2.05
N ILE A 12 -27.28 -25.74 -2.43
CA ILE A 12 -25.97 -25.41 -3.02
C ILE A 12 -26.03 -25.83 -4.46
N ALA A 13 -25.64 -24.93 -5.35
CA ALA A 13 -25.45 -25.24 -6.73
C ALA A 13 -23.98 -25.17 -7.12
N ASP A 14 -23.59 -26.04 -8.04
CA ASP A 14 -22.38 -25.85 -8.81
C ASP A 14 -22.60 -26.29 -10.25
N SER A 15 -21.66 -25.92 -11.11
CA SER A 15 -21.69 -26.36 -12.49
C SER A 15 -20.29 -26.67 -13.01
N PHE A 16 -20.23 -27.67 -13.89
CA PHE A 16 -19.00 -28.18 -14.47
C PHE A 16 -19.10 -28.03 -15.99
N LEU A 17 -18.32 -27.09 -16.53
CA LEU A 17 -18.32 -26.76 -17.95
C LEU A 17 -17.21 -27.54 -18.68
N THR A 18 -17.58 -28.30 -19.69
CA THR A 18 -16.67 -28.95 -20.64
C THR A 18 -17.12 -28.65 -22.08
N SER A 19 -17.50 -29.65 -22.87
CA SER A 19 -18.25 -29.47 -24.13
C SER A 19 -19.75 -29.27 -23.90
N GLU A 20 -20.23 -29.73 -22.74
CA GLU A 20 -21.57 -29.57 -22.21
C GLU A 20 -21.43 -29.03 -20.79
N ILE A 21 -22.52 -28.50 -20.24
CA ILE A 21 -22.57 -28.08 -18.84
C ILE A 21 -23.38 -29.09 -18.03
N TRP A 22 -22.77 -29.58 -16.96
CA TRP A 22 -23.43 -30.34 -15.92
C TRP A 22 -23.73 -29.42 -14.75
N ILE A 23 -25.01 -29.27 -14.41
CA ILE A 23 -25.44 -28.44 -13.29
C ILE A 23 -25.93 -29.39 -12.20
N VAL A 24 -25.39 -29.22 -11.00
CA VAL A 24 -25.72 -30.03 -9.84
C VAL A 24 -26.20 -29.12 -8.73
N ILE A 25 -27.33 -29.49 -8.12
CA ILE A 25 -27.91 -28.78 -7.00
C ILE A 25 -28.14 -29.76 -5.85
N TRP A 26 -27.47 -29.51 -4.75
CA TRP A 26 -27.61 -30.26 -3.51
C TRP A 26 -28.58 -29.55 -2.58
N THR A 27 -29.51 -30.33 -2.05
CA THR A 27 -30.29 -30.01 -0.85
C THR A 27 -29.71 -30.78 0.33
N GLU A 28 -30.33 -30.68 1.51
CA GLU A 28 -29.92 -31.48 2.67
C GLU A 28 -30.08 -32.99 2.46
N SER A 29 -31.08 -33.41 1.67
CA SER A 29 -31.47 -34.82 1.52
C SER A 29 -31.30 -35.40 0.13
N GLU A 30 -31.24 -34.56 -0.90
CA GLU A 30 -31.29 -34.99 -2.30
C GLU A 30 -30.32 -34.18 -3.18
N GLN A 31 -29.84 -34.82 -4.25
CA GLN A 31 -29.05 -34.19 -5.31
C GLN A 31 -29.87 -34.16 -6.59
N TYR A 32 -29.93 -32.99 -7.22
CA TYR A 32 -30.62 -32.75 -8.48
C TYR A 32 -29.61 -32.43 -9.57
N GLU A 33 -29.79 -33.02 -10.73
CA GLU A 33 -28.86 -32.86 -11.84
C GLU A 33 -29.57 -32.53 -13.15
N VAL A 34 -28.88 -31.78 -14.00
CA VAL A 34 -29.24 -31.58 -15.40
C VAL A 34 -27.99 -31.41 -16.26
N TYR A 35 -28.06 -31.92 -17.48
CA TYR A 35 -27.07 -31.69 -18.53
C TYR A 35 -27.65 -30.76 -19.59
N ARG A 36 -26.87 -29.77 -20.01
CA ARG A 36 -27.23 -28.89 -21.13
C ARG A 36 -26.09 -28.85 -22.14
N SER A 37 -26.49 -28.89 -23.41
CA SER A 37 -25.62 -28.73 -24.56
C SER A 37 -25.91 -27.41 -25.28
N ALA A 38 -25.03 -27.00 -26.19
CA ALA A 38 -25.25 -25.85 -27.06
C ALA A 38 -26.54 -25.94 -27.90
N LYS A 39 -27.05 -27.16 -28.13
CA LYS A 39 -28.30 -27.40 -28.88
C LYS A 39 -29.55 -27.10 -28.05
N ASP A 40 -29.43 -27.11 -26.73
CA ASP A 40 -30.53 -26.84 -25.80
C ASP A 40 -30.75 -25.33 -25.60
N LYS A 41 -29.93 -24.48 -26.23
CA LYS A 41 -30.07 -23.03 -26.19
C LYS A 41 -31.48 -22.61 -26.65
N PRO A 42 -32.23 -21.86 -25.82
CA PRO A 42 -33.51 -21.30 -26.22
C PRO A 42 -33.40 -20.47 -27.51
N ARG A 43 -34.31 -20.70 -28.46
CA ARG A 43 -34.30 -19.99 -29.77
C ARG A 43 -34.46 -18.47 -29.64
N ALA A 44 -35.05 -18.00 -28.54
CA ALA A 44 -35.25 -16.59 -28.27
C ALA A 44 -33.94 -15.87 -27.91
N LEU A 45 -32.91 -16.58 -27.45
CA LEU A 45 -31.62 -15.99 -27.12
C LEU A 45 -30.79 -15.76 -28.39
N THR A 46 -30.27 -14.55 -28.53
CA THR A 46 -29.48 -14.11 -29.69
C THR A 46 -28.00 -14.50 -29.59
N CYS A 47 -27.53 -14.99 -28.44
CA CYS A 47 -26.14 -15.40 -28.21
C CYS A 47 -25.77 -16.71 -28.93
N SER A 48 -24.47 -17.02 -29.00
CA SER A 48 -24.00 -18.32 -29.49
C SER A 48 -24.31 -19.46 -28.51
N GLY A 49 -24.21 -20.71 -28.97
CA GLY A 49 -24.39 -21.88 -28.09
C GLY A 49 -23.33 -21.97 -26.98
N GLU A 50 -22.09 -21.59 -27.29
CA GLU A 50 -20.98 -21.57 -26.33
C GLU A 50 -21.12 -20.43 -25.32
N GLU A 51 -21.56 -19.24 -25.77
CA GLU A 51 -21.89 -18.12 -24.88
C GLU A 51 -23.02 -18.48 -23.92
N TYR A 52 -24.06 -19.17 -24.41
CA TYR A 52 -25.14 -19.67 -23.58
C TYR A 52 -24.64 -20.59 -22.46
N LEU A 53 -23.80 -21.58 -22.78
CA LEU A 53 -23.23 -22.49 -21.78
C LEU A 53 -22.31 -21.76 -20.78
N THR A 54 -21.55 -20.78 -21.26
CA THR A 54 -20.67 -19.96 -20.43
C THR A 54 -21.49 -19.11 -19.45
N GLN A 55 -22.58 -18.50 -19.91
CA GLN A 55 -23.48 -17.71 -19.06
C GLN A 55 -24.20 -18.59 -18.03
N LEU A 56 -24.65 -19.80 -18.41
CA LEU A 56 -25.16 -20.78 -17.45
C LEU A 56 -24.11 -21.15 -16.40
N HIS A 57 -22.87 -21.39 -16.82
CA HIS A 57 -21.79 -21.72 -15.89
C HIS A 57 -21.54 -20.59 -14.91
N HIS A 58 -21.45 -19.34 -15.39
CA HIS A 58 -21.34 -18.18 -14.51
C HIS A 58 -22.53 -18.05 -13.55
N ALA A 59 -23.75 -18.35 -13.99
CA ALA A 59 -24.94 -18.26 -13.17
C ALA A 59 -24.91 -19.17 -11.93
N PHE A 60 -24.33 -20.37 -12.05
CA PHE A 60 -24.29 -21.38 -10.98
C PHE A 60 -22.92 -21.51 -10.30
N HIS A 61 -21.83 -21.03 -10.92
CA HIS A 61 -20.49 -21.15 -10.36
C HIS A 61 -20.04 -19.88 -9.61
N ASN A 62 -20.45 -18.68 -10.08
CA ASN A 62 -19.99 -17.40 -9.53
C ASN A 62 -20.97 -16.85 -8.48
N ARG A 63 -20.44 -16.39 -7.34
CA ARG A 63 -21.23 -15.74 -6.28
C ARG A 63 -21.82 -14.41 -6.72
N VAL A 64 -21.07 -13.63 -7.47
CA VAL A 64 -21.53 -12.38 -8.08
C VAL A 64 -21.98 -12.74 -9.49
N SER A 65 -23.28 -12.89 -9.66
CA SER A 65 -23.90 -13.23 -10.92
C SER A 65 -25.08 -12.31 -11.12
N ASP A 66 -25.19 -11.76 -12.33
CA ASP A 66 -26.31 -10.91 -12.74
C ASP A 66 -27.60 -11.72 -12.95
N PHE A 67 -27.62 -13.00 -12.55
CA PHE A 67 -28.79 -13.86 -12.67
C PHE A 67 -29.44 -14.12 -11.31
N ARG A 68 -30.73 -13.87 -11.28
CA ARG A 68 -31.64 -14.33 -10.24
C ARG A 68 -32.11 -15.74 -10.59
N ILE A 69 -31.90 -16.67 -9.67
CA ILE A 69 -32.34 -18.06 -9.80
C ILE A 69 -33.56 -18.24 -8.91
N THR A 70 -34.68 -18.64 -9.50
CA THR A 70 -35.92 -18.98 -8.77
C THR A 70 -36.41 -20.35 -9.18
N GLY A 71 -37.27 -20.98 -8.39
CA GLY A 71 -37.76 -22.31 -8.70
C GLY A 71 -38.61 -22.93 -7.62
N HIS A 72 -39.07 -24.14 -7.89
CA HIS A 72 -39.83 -24.97 -6.96
C HIS A 72 -39.38 -26.43 -7.03
N ILE A 73 -39.56 -27.13 -5.92
CA ILE A 73 -39.19 -28.53 -5.74
C ILE A 73 -40.47 -29.35 -5.72
N ASN A 74 -40.58 -30.32 -6.62
CA ASN A 74 -41.71 -31.22 -6.81
C ASN A 74 -41.22 -32.67 -6.72
N GLY A 75 -40.99 -33.15 -5.49
CA GLY A 75 -40.54 -34.51 -5.24
C GLY A 75 -39.24 -34.82 -5.99
N SER A 76 -39.27 -35.73 -6.96
CA SER A 76 -38.10 -36.13 -7.75
C SER A 76 -37.64 -35.11 -8.81
N THR A 77 -38.25 -33.93 -8.87
CA THR A 77 -37.91 -32.91 -9.87
C THR A 77 -37.80 -31.53 -9.24
N MET A 78 -36.87 -30.73 -9.74
CA MET A 78 -36.69 -29.33 -9.35
C MET A 78 -36.78 -28.46 -10.60
N GLU A 79 -37.77 -27.59 -10.66
CA GLU A 79 -37.93 -26.65 -11.76
C GLU A 79 -37.25 -25.34 -11.41
N ILE A 80 -36.40 -24.86 -12.30
CA ILE A 80 -35.63 -23.63 -12.14
C ILE A 80 -35.90 -22.69 -13.29
N ILE A 81 -36.00 -21.41 -12.95
CA ILE A 81 -36.10 -20.28 -13.86
C ILE A 81 -34.91 -19.37 -13.56
N LEU A 82 -34.13 -19.11 -14.62
CA LEU A 82 -33.02 -18.20 -14.58
C LEU A 82 -33.45 -16.88 -15.21
N GLU A 83 -33.36 -15.79 -14.45
CA GLU A 83 -33.74 -14.45 -14.88
C GLU A 83 -32.53 -13.52 -14.81
N GLU A 84 -32.31 -12.72 -15.85
CA GLU A 84 -31.35 -11.61 -15.79
C GLU A 84 -31.89 -10.53 -14.85
N ALA A 85 -31.10 -10.22 -13.82
CA ALA A 85 -31.38 -9.20 -12.83
C ALA A 85 -31.09 -7.80 -13.41
N ASN A 86 -31.92 -7.37 -14.36
CA ASN A 86 -32.00 -5.98 -14.77
C ASN A 86 -32.96 -5.21 -13.85
N VAL A 87 -32.64 -3.94 -13.56
CA VAL A 87 -33.27 -3.14 -12.49
C VAL A 87 -34.78 -2.90 -12.71
N ASP A 88 -35.25 -2.92 -13.96
CA ASP A 88 -36.62 -2.52 -14.29
C ASP A 88 -37.54 -3.66 -14.76
N ILE A 89 -37.00 -4.69 -15.41
CA ILE A 89 -37.78 -5.83 -15.95
C ILE A 89 -36.92 -7.10 -15.89
N PRO A 90 -37.29 -8.11 -15.10
CA PRO A 90 -36.59 -9.39 -15.13
C PRO A 90 -36.85 -10.07 -16.48
N ILE A 91 -35.78 -10.38 -17.20
CA ILE A 91 -35.86 -11.09 -18.49
C ILE A 91 -35.49 -12.54 -18.23
N ARG A 92 -36.39 -13.47 -18.58
CA ARG A 92 -36.11 -14.90 -18.46
C ARG A 92 -35.03 -15.30 -19.47
N PHE A 93 -33.94 -15.82 -18.95
CA PHE A 93 -32.82 -16.34 -19.71
C PHE A 93 -33.04 -17.80 -20.12
N ASP A 94 -33.30 -18.67 -19.15
CA ASP A 94 -33.61 -20.08 -19.39
C ASP A 94 -34.59 -20.62 -18.33
N SER A 95 -35.18 -21.78 -18.60
CA SER A 95 -35.79 -22.61 -17.57
C SER A 95 -35.50 -24.07 -17.83
N MET A 96 -35.21 -24.77 -16.75
CA MET A 96 -34.79 -26.16 -16.76
C MET A 96 -35.45 -26.93 -15.64
N THR A 97 -35.59 -28.23 -15.85
CA THR A 97 -36.03 -29.17 -14.82
C THR A 97 -34.85 -30.09 -14.52
N LEU A 98 -34.43 -30.09 -13.28
CA LEU A 98 -33.41 -31.00 -12.76
C LEU A 98 -34.10 -32.23 -12.17
N HIS A 99 -33.43 -33.36 -12.25
CA HIS A 99 -33.95 -34.64 -11.77
C HIS A 99 -33.18 -35.09 -10.54
N ALA A 100 -33.91 -35.57 -9.53
CA ALA A 100 -33.32 -36.18 -8.36
C ALA A 100 -32.56 -37.44 -8.75
N VAL A 101 -31.31 -37.54 -8.29
CA VAL A 101 -30.45 -38.69 -8.50
C VAL A 101 -30.27 -39.40 -7.16
N THR A 102 -30.37 -40.73 -7.18
CA THR A 102 -30.06 -41.55 -6.00
C THR A 102 -28.56 -41.53 -5.77
N VAL A 103 -28.10 -40.60 -4.94
CA VAL A 103 -26.72 -40.55 -4.47
C VAL A 103 -26.55 -41.39 -3.21
N SER A 104 -25.38 -41.99 -3.08
CA SER A 104 -25.00 -42.66 -1.85
C SER A 104 -24.84 -41.62 -0.73
N ASN A 105 -25.30 -41.94 0.49
CA ASN A 105 -25.25 -41.02 1.63
C ASN A 105 -23.86 -40.40 1.87
N HIS A 106 -22.77 -41.13 1.59
CA HIS A 106 -21.41 -40.60 1.74
C HIS A 106 -21.12 -39.39 0.83
N ILE A 107 -21.73 -39.32 -0.35
CA ILE A 107 -21.57 -38.18 -1.29
C ILE A 107 -22.26 -36.94 -0.71
N LEU A 108 -23.47 -37.12 -0.15
CA LEU A 108 -24.19 -36.05 0.53
C LEU A 108 -23.41 -35.54 1.74
N THR A 109 -22.83 -36.45 2.54
CA THR A 109 -21.98 -36.06 3.68
C THR A 109 -20.73 -35.30 3.24
N VAL A 110 -20.05 -35.73 2.17
CA VAL A 110 -18.90 -35.00 1.62
C VAL A 110 -19.31 -33.61 1.12
N ALA A 111 -20.44 -33.50 0.42
CA ALA A 111 -20.96 -32.21 -0.03
C ALA A 111 -21.29 -31.27 1.14
N GLN A 112 -21.87 -31.80 2.22
CA GLN A 112 -22.13 -31.05 3.45
C GLN A 112 -20.83 -30.60 4.14
N GLN A 113 -19.82 -31.47 4.22
CA GLN A 113 -18.52 -31.10 4.80
C GLN A 113 -17.85 -29.99 3.96
N TRP A 114 -17.83 -30.16 2.64
CA TRP A 114 -17.29 -29.15 1.72
C TRP A 114 -18.00 -27.81 1.86
N ARG A 115 -19.33 -27.80 2.04
CA ARG A 115 -20.07 -26.58 2.35
C ARG A 115 -19.53 -25.91 3.61
N MET A 116 -19.43 -26.66 4.71
CA MET A 116 -18.99 -26.11 5.99
C MET A 116 -17.59 -25.52 5.89
N ASP A 117 -16.68 -26.24 5.22
CA ASP A 117 -15.31 -25.79 4.97
C ASP A 117 -15.28 -24.52 4.11
N TYR A 118 -16.11 -24.48 3.07
CA TYR A 118 -16.25 -23.33 2.18
C TYR A 118 -16.82 -22.10 2.91
N ASP A 119 -17.83 -22.29 3.75
CA ASP A 119 -18.44 -21.22 4.57
C ASP A 119 -17.42 -20.65 5.55
N LYS A 120 -16.65 -21.52 6.21
CA LYS A 120 -15.55 -21.12 7.11
C LYS A 120 -14.46 -20.34 6.35
N MET A 121 -14.05 -20.84 5.19
CA MET A 121 -13.06 -20.17 4.34
C MET A 121 -13.57 -18.80 3.86
N SER A 122 -14.83 -18.74 3.45
CA SER A 122 -15.48 -17.52 3.01
C SER A 122 -15.53 -16.46 4.11
N GLN A 123 -15.92 -16.83 5.32
CA GLN A 123 -15.96 -15.91 6.47
C GLN A 123 -14.55 -15.40 6.81
N SER A 124 -13.55 -16.28 6.78
CA SER A 124 -12.14 -15.90 6.97
C SER A 124 -11.66 -14.93 5.90
N LEU A 125 -12.02 -15.16 4.63
CA LEU A 125 -11.69 -14.26 3.52
C LEU A 125 -12.32 -12.88 3.72
N THR A 126 -13.60 -12.81 4.09
CA THR A 126 -14.28 -11.54 4.38
C THR A 126 -13.63 -10.80 5.56
N ALA A 127 -13.30 -11.51 6.64
CA ALA A 127 -12.61 -10.92 7.79
C ALA A 127 -11.20 -10.39 7.42
N ALA A 128 -10.48 -11.10 6.56
CA ALA A 128 -9.19 -10.65 6.04
C ALA A 128 -9.32 -9.40 5.15
N GLN A 129 -10.33 -9.36 4.28
CA GLN A 129 -10.65 -8.19 3.45
C GLN A 129 -10.98 -6.96 4.32
N ASP A 130 -11.80 -7.13 5.35
CA ASP A 130 -12.12 -6.06 6.31
C ASP A 130 -10.88 -5.58 7.06
N ARG A 131 -9.97 -6.50 7.41
CA ARG A 131 -8.70 -6.15 8.05
C ARG A 131 -7.78 -5.37 7.11
N VAL A 132 -7.69 -5.75 5.84
CA VAL A 132 -6.93 -5.02 4.82
C VAL A 132 -7.48 -3.62 4.65
N ALA A 133 -8.80 -3.47 4.49
CA ALA A 133 -9.43 -2.15 4.35
C ALA A 133 -9.17 -1.24 5.55
N LYS A 134 -9.18 -1.78 6.78
CA LYS A 134 -8.81 -1.04 8.00
C LYS A 134 -7.35 -0.61 8.00
N LEU A 135 -6.44 -1.48 7.59
CA LEU A 135 -5.01 -1.16 7.52
C LEU A 135 -4.73 -0.11 6.45
N GLU A 136 -5.37 -0.19 5.29
CA GLU A 136 -5.27 0.82 4.23
C GLU A 136 -5.74 2.19 4.71
N ALA A 137 -6.87 2.25 5.43
CA ALA A 137 -7.35 3.50 6.03
C ALA A 137 -6.35 4.10 7.03
N LEU A 138 -5.73 3.27 7.87
CA LEU A 138 -4.69 3.72 8.81
C LEU A 138 -3.43 4.20 8.11
N VAL A 139 -3.04 3.56 7.01
CA VAL A 139 -1.89 4.03 6.19
C VAL A 139 -2.20 5.40 5.59
N GLN A 140 -3.39 5.58 5.01
CA GLN A 140 -3.81 6.88 4.47
C GLN A 140 -3.83 7.98 5.54
N GLU A 141 -4.33 7.68 6.75
CA GLU A 141 -4.30 8.63 7.87
C GLU A 141 -2.87 9.02 8.24
N LYS A 142 -1.95 8.04 8.31
CA LYS A 142 -0.54 8.30 8.60
C LYS A 142 0.15 9.12 7.53
N ASP A 143 -0.13 8.88 6.25
CA ASP A 143 0.43 9.66 5.15
C ASP A 143 0.01 11.13 5.25
N VAL A 144 -1.27 11.40 5.53
CA VAL A 144 -1.76 12.77 5.76
C VAL A 144 -1.07 13.44 6.95
N MET A 145 -0.88 12.71 8.05
CA MET A 145 -0.15 13.24 9.23
C MET A 145 1.32 13.52 8.92
N LEU A 146 1.97 12.66 8.13
CA LEU A 146 3.37 12.85 7.71
C LEU A 146 3.52 14.07 6.81
N ASP A 147 2.63 14.25 5.83
CA ASP A 147 2.63 15.44 4.96
C ASP A 147 2.44 16.73 5.77
N ALA A 148 1.54 16.72 6.75
CA ALA A 148 1.37 17.85 7.66
C ALA A 148 2.62 18.11 8.51
N ALA A 149 3.27 17.06 9.02
CA ALA A 149 4.50 17.17 9.78
C ALA A 149 5.66 17.71 8.93
N PHE A 150 5.80 17.26 7.69
CA PHE A 150 6.79 17.79 6.75
C PHE A 150 6.55 19.26 6.44
N SER A 151 5.31 19.64 6.13
CA SER A 151 4.95 21.04 5.87
C SER A 151 5.28 21.94 7.06
N ASN A 152 4.92 21.52 8.28
CA ASN A 152 5.24 22.25 9.51
C ASN A 152 6.76 22.35 9.75
N LYS A 153 7.53 21.28 9.48
CA LYS A 153 9.00 21.29 9.59
C LYS A 153 9.61 22.29 8.61
N THR A 154 9.23 22.23 7.34
CA THR A 154 9.73 23.14 6.30
C THR A 154 9.36 24.59 6.60
N GLN A 155 8.16 24.84 7.12
CA GLN A 155 7.75 26.18 7.57
C GLN A 155 8.60 26.67 8.75
N GLY A 156 8.86 25.80 9.74
CA GLY A 156 9.71 26.12 10.89
C GLY A 156 11.14 26.43 10.47
N GLU A 157 11.72 25.63 9.57
CA GLU A 157 13.05 25.86 9.00
C GLU A 157 13.10 27.20 8.25
N ALA A 158 12.12 27.49 7.41
CA ALA A 158 12.04 28.76 6.68
C ALA A 158 11.99 29.98 7.63
N GLN A 159 11.21 29.90 8.72
CA GLN A 159 11.14 30.96 9.73
C GLN A 159 12.48 31.17 10.45
N VAL A 160 13.20 30.09 10.77
CA VAL A 160 14.52 30.18 11.42
C VAL A 160 15.53 30.81 10.45
N ILE A 161 15.55 30.37 9.19
CA ILE A 161 16.42 30.93 8.15
C ILE A 161 16.16 32.43 7.99
N GLU A 162 14.88 32.84 7.91
CA GLU A 162 14.51 34.25 7.78
C GLU A 162 15.01 35.09 8.97
N LYS A 163 14.85 34.59 10.20
CA LYS A 163 15.37 35.25 11.41
C LYS A 163 16.89 35.40 11.38
N CYS A 164 17.61 34.35 10.96
CA CYS A 164 19.06 34.37 10.83
C CYS A 164 19.52 35.39 9.78
N VAL A 165 18.88 35.42 8.60
CA VAL A 165 19.20 36.40 7.54
C VAL A 165 18.95 37.83 8.01
N ARG A 166 17.84 38.08 8.71
CA ARG A 166 17.53 39.41 9.27
C ARG A 166 18.58 39.86 10.28
N LEU A 167 18.99 38.98 11.18
CA LEU A 167 20.05 39.27 12.16
C LEU A 167 21.38 39.55 11.46
N LEU A 168 21.73 38.76 10.45
CA LEU A 168 22.96 38.91 9.69
C LEU A 168 22.99 40.25 8.93
N ASN A 169 21.87 40.66 8.33
CA ASN A 169 21.75 41.96 7.69
C ASN A 169 21.86 43.11 8.70
N THR A 170 21.20 43.01 9.85
CA THR A 170 21.32 44.01 10.93
C THR A 170 22.77 44.17 11.38
N LYS A 171 23.50 43.05 11.54
CA LYS A 171 24.93 43.08 11.91
C LYS A 171 25.82 43.61 10.79
N LYS A 172 25.49 43.32 9.53
CA LYS A 172 26.19 43.88 8.37
C LYS A 172 26.03 45.40 8.30
N GLU A 173 24.82 45.91 8.54
CA GLU A 173 24.52 47.35 8.61
C GLU A 173 25.31 48.04 9.73
N GLU A 174 25.33 47.45 10.93
CA GLU A 174 26.11 47.94 12.07
C GLU A 174 27.62 48.00 11.75
N ILE A 175 28.17 46.97 11.12
CA ILE A 175 29.57 46.97 10.65
C ILE A 175 29.82 48.09 9.64
N THR A 176 28.89 48.31 8.70
CA THR A 176 29.05 49.40 7.72
C THR A 176 29.00 50.78 8.37
N HIS A 177 28.11 50.98 9.35
CA HIS A 177 28.02 52.22 10.12
C HIS A 177 29.33 52.48 10.89
N LEU A 178 29.82 51.49 11.63
CA LEU A 178 31.07 51.60 12.39
C LEU A 178 32.27 51.88 11.48
N ARG A 179 32.32 51.25 10.30
CA ARG A 179 33.37 51.53 9.30
C ARG A 179 33.33 52.96 8.79
N GLN A 180 32.14 53.49 8.49
CA GLN A 180 31.97 54.88 8.06
C GLN A 180 32.38 55.87 9.16
N GLU A 181 32.02 55.59 10.41
CA GLU A 181 32.41 56.43 11.56
C GLU A 181 33.94 56.46 11.74
N ILE A 182 34.61 55.30 11.64
CA ILE A 182 36.07 55.21 11.67
C ILE A 182 36.70 56.02 10.53
N GLU A 183 36.17 55.90 9.31
CA GLU A 183 36.67 56.64 8.14
C GLU A 183 36.51 58.16 8.31
N GLN A 184 35.37 58.63 8.83
CA GLN A 184 35.14 60.04 9.13
C GLN A 184 36.11 60.57 10.19
N LEU A 185 36.34 59.81 11.26
CA LEU A 185 37.31 60.18 12.30
C LEU A 185 38.74 60.23 11.75
N GLN A 186 39.12 59.32 10.84
CA GLN A 186 40.42 59.34 10.18
C GLN A 186 40.61 60.59 9.31
N VAL A 187 39.60 60.95 8.49
CA VAL A 187 39.64 62.16 7.66
C VAL A 187 39.72 63.43 8.51
N ALA A 188 38.92 63.53 9.58
CA ALA A 188 38.97 64.67 10.50
C ALA A 188 40.34 64.83 11.18
N ASN A 189 41.01 63.71 11.51
CA ASN A 189 42.34 63.72 12.10
C ASN A 189 43.43 64.12 11.08
N GLU A 190 43.26 63.75 9.80
CA GLU A 190 44.14 64.20 8.71
C GLU A 190 43.98 65.69 8.37
N GLU A 191 42.79 66.27 8.53
CA GLU A 191 42.55 67.71 8.33
C GLU A 191 43.20 68.59 9.40
N ILE A 192 43.31 68.10 10.64
CA ILE A 192 44.03 68.78 11.73
C ILE A 192 45.56 68.76 11.52
N SER A 193 46.06 67.83 10.70
CA SER A 193 47.49 67.61 10.42
C SER A 193 48.00 68.25 9.11
N ARG A 194 47.24 69.15 8.48
CA ARG A 194 47.71 69.86 7.26
C ARG A 194 48.35 71.22 7.59
N PRO A 195 49.68 71.38 7.47
CA PRO A 195 50.32 72.70 7.51
C PRO A 195 50.12 73.43 6.16
N ALA A 196 49.83 74.73 6.23
CA ALA A 196 49.68 75.59 5.08
C ALA A 196 51.02 75.81 4.34
N LYS A 197 51.00 75.49 3.03
CA LYS A 197 51.85 75.98 1.93
C LYS A 197 53.39 75.84 2.04
N ARG A 198 53.95 75.10 1.08
CA ARG A 198 54.96 75.66 0.15
C ARG A 198 54.95 74.93 -1.20
N ALA A 199 54.85 75.72 -2.27
CA ALA A 199 54.94 75.29 -3.65
C ALA A 199 56.38 74.92 -4.04
N ARG A 200 56.55 73.86 -4.82
CA ARG A 200 57.63 73.78 -5.81
C ARG A 200 57.35 72.74 -6.91
N THR A 201 57.42 73.24 -8.14
CA THR A 201 57.48 72.54 -9.43
C THR A 201 58.74 71.69 -9.61
N SER A 202 58.60 70.47 -10.15
CA SER A 202 59.47 69.93 -11.23
C SER A 202 58.96 68.59 -11.79
N GLN A 203 59.04 68.48 -13.12
CA GLN A 203 58.75 67.32 -13.98
C GLN A 203 59.65 66.09 -13.72
N GLY A 204 59.21 64.89 -14.13
CA GLY A 204 60.15 63.80 -14.42
C GLY A 204 59.64 62.34 -14.49
N ASN A 205 58.98 61.98 -15.60
CA ASN A 205 59.12 60.74 -16.40
C ASN A 205 59.11 59.29 -15.80
N ARG A 206 58.21 58.47 -16.39
CA ARG A 206 58.33 57.04 -16.81
C ARG A 206 58.47 55.97 -15.69
N ARG A 207 57.80 54.79 -15.69
CA ARG A 207 57.44 53.81 -16.75
C ARG A 207 56.22 52.96 -16.32
N LYS A 208 55.50 52.40 -17.30
CA LYS A 208 54.43 51.38 -17.15
C LYS A 208 54.97 50.02 -16.66
N PRO A 209 54.12 49.17 -16.08
CA PRO A 209 54.01 47.81 -16.62
C PRO A 209 52.57 47.32 -16.82
N LYS A 210 52.50 46.21 -17.58
CA LYS A 210 51.36 45.58 -18.25
C LYS A 210 50.80 44.39 -17.43
N VAL A 211 49.47 44.21 -17.49
CA VAL A 211 48.69 42.96 -17.73
C VAL A 211 48.78 41.86 -16.62
N LYS A 212 47.67 41.29 -16.12
CA LYS A 212 46.94 40.14 -16.71
C LYS A 212 45.53 39.94 -16.09
N LYS A 213 44.59 39.59 -16.97
CA LYS A 213 43.29 38.95 -16.68
C LYS A 213 43.49 37.61 -15.96
N ALA A 214 42.52 37.23 -15.13
CA ALA A 214 42.09 35.84 -14.99
C ALA A 214 40.59 35.80 -14.63
N VAL A 215 39.81 35.44 -15.65
CA VAL A 215 38.50 34.78 -15.56
C VAL A 215 38.78 33.30 -15.28
N ILE A 216 37.91 32.59 -14.56
CA ILE A 216 37.49 31.19 -14.82
C ILE A 216 36.42 30.81 -13.77
N GLU A 217 35.19 30.64 -14.27
CA GLU A 217 34.19 29.69 -13.76
C GLU A 217 34.63 28.27 -14.10
N THR A 218 34.24 27.27 -13.28
CA THR A 218 33.80 25.89 -13.60
C THR A 218 34.11 25.00 -12.39
N SER A 219 33.12 24.42 -11.71
CA SER A 219 32.39 23.18 -12.05
C SER A 219 33.22 21.90 -11.89
N SER A 220 32.74 21.07 -10.95
CA SER A 220 32.49 19.63 -11.09
C SER A 220 33.65 18.61 -11.12
N SER A 221 33.52 17.69 -10.14
CA SER A 221 33.63 16.21 -10.21
C SER A 221 34.98 15.51 -10.40
N GLU A 222 35.24 14.60 -9.44
CA GLU A 222 35.74 13.21 -9.58
C GLU A 222 37.17 13.01 -10.12
N ALA A 223 37.99 12.06 -9.68
CA ALA A 223 37.97 11.05 -8.63
C ALA A 223 39.40 10.47 -8.52
N ALA A 224 39.62 9.69 -7.45
CA ALA A 224 40.51 8.54 -7.34
C ALA A 224 42.01 8.72 -6.96
N SER A 225 42.29 8.10 -5.79
CA SER A 225 43.39 7.17 -5.52
C SER A 225 44.77 7.74 -5.16
N SER A 226 45.21 7.54 -3.90
CA SER A 226 46.08 6.41 -3.53
C SER A 226 46.57 6.51 -2.07
N GLU A 227 46.65 5.36 -1.41
CA GLU A 227 47.22 5.02 -0.09
C GLU A 227 48.68 5.53 0.06
N GLU A 228 49.29 5.81 1.22
CA GLU A 228 49.50 4.97 2.41
C GLU A 228 50.14 5.82 3.55
N SER A 229 49.66 5.62 4.78
CA SER A 229 50.35 5.56 6.09
C SER A 229 51.32 6.66 6.57
N ALA A 230 50.90 7.42 7.60
CA ALA A 230 51.62 7.56 8.88
C ALA A 230 50.71 8.20 9.95
N GLU A 231 50.67 7.57 11.12
CA GLU A 231 49.82 7.83 12.27
C GLU A 231 50.06 9.22 12.91
N ASP A 232 48.99 9.99 13.17
CA ASP A 232 48.90 10.78 14.41
C ASP A 232 47.47 11.34 14.67
N ASN A 233 46.88 10.88 15.78
CA ASN A 233 45.84 11.53 16.59
C ASN A 233 44.77 12.41 15.90
N ASN A 234 43.89 11.80 15.12
CA ASN A 234 42.56 12.38 14.87
C ASN A 234 41.50 11.29 15.02
N HIS A 235 40.83 11.27 16.18
CA HIS A 235 39.54 10.60 16.31
C HIS A 235 38.63 11.16 15.22
N SER A 236 38.36 10.32 14.22
CA SER A 236 37.58 10.69 13.05
C SER A 236 36.18 11.12 13.49
N ILE A 237 35.72 12.27 12.98
CA ILE A 237 34.34 12.74 13.16
C ILE A 237 33.33 11.64 12.74
N ALA A 238 33.74 10.74 11.83
CA ALA A 238 32.97 9.56 11.43
C ALA A 238 32.80 8.51 12.56
N ASP A 239 33.79 8.33 13.43
CA ASP A 239 33.69 7.42 14.59
C ASP A 239 32.84 8.01 15.70
N LEU A 240 32.93 9.33 15.90
CA LEU A 240 32.09 10.07 16.85
C LEU A 240 30.62 10.09 16.39
N ALA A 241 30.38 10.23 15.08
CA ALA A 241 29.03 10.09 14.50
C ALA A 241 28.50 8.66 14.58
N SER A 242 29.35 7.64 14.36
CA SER A 242 28.96 6.23 14.47
C SER A 242 28.64 5.83 15.91
N GLN A 243 29.39 6.35 16.90
CA GLN A 243 29.09 6.17 18.33
C GLN A 243 27.84 6.93 18.78
N ALA A 244 27.57 8.11 18.20
CA ALA A 244 26.34 8.85 18.48
C ALA A 244 25.10 8.09 17.96
N TYR A 245 25.19 7.45 16.79
CA TYR A 245 24.12 6.60 16.27
C TYR A 245 23.92 5.32 17.09
N SER A 246 24.99 4.68 17.59
CA SER A 246 24.85 3.50 18.46
C SER A 246 24.23 3.81 19.82
N ASN A 247 24.41 5.04 20.32
CA ASN A 247 23.91 5.46 21.64
C ASN A 247 22.55 6.18 21.60
N ALA A 248 22.10 6.68 20.44
CA ALA A 248 20.81 7.35 20.26
C ALA A 248 19.64 6.39 19.96
N VAL A 249 19.92 5.10 19.70
CA VAL A 249 18.88 4.07 19.58
C VAL A 249 18.54 3.58 20.98
N PRO A 250 17.29 3.71 21.45
CA PRO A 250 16.89 3.16 22.74
C PRO A 250 17.18 1.65 22.77
N THR A 251 18.06 1.24 23.68
CA THR A 251 18.41 -0.16 23.95
C THR A 251 17.23 -0.99 24.46
N SER A 252 16.03 -0.40 24.61
CA SER A 252 14.79 -1.09 24.94
C SER A 252 14.08 -1.72 23.73
N LEU A 253 14.57 -1.55 22.50
CA LEU A 253 14.05 -2.21 21.30
C LEU A 253 14.75 -3.52 20.95
N ARG A 254 15.51 -4.11 21.89
CA ARG A 254 16.01 -5.51 21.79
C ARG A 254 14.95 -6.57 22.16
N GLN A 255 13.67 -6.22 22.06
CA GLN A 255 12.54 -7.15 22.11
C GLN A 255 11.81 -7.21 20.76
N PHE A 256 12.52 -7.02 19.65
CA PHE A 256 11.99 -7.49 18.37
C PHE A 256 12.05 -9.01 18.38
N TYR A 257 10.94 -9.61 18.77
CA TYR A 257 10.62 -10.98 18.39
C TYR A 257 10.69 -11.04 16.87
N SER A 258 11.59 -11.88 16.34
CA SER A 258 11.60 -12.20 14.91
C SER A 258 10.20 -12.71 14.54
N ALA A 259 9.70 -12.37 13.35
CA ALA A 259 8.40 -12.85 12.87
C ALA A 259 8.28 -14.38 12.93
N GLU A 260 9.40 -15.10 12.73
CA GLU A 260 9.47 -16.56 12.92
C GLU A 260 9.26 -17.01 14.37
N ARG A 261 9.60 -16.17 15.35
CA ARG A 261 9.44 -16.48 16.77
C ARG A 261 8.02 -16.21 17.25
N LEU A 262 7.34 -15.22 16.69
CA LEU A 262 5.91 -14.99 16.92
C LEU A 262 5.05 -16.12 16.31
N LEU A 263 5.36 -16.53 15.09
CA LEU A 263 4.67 -17.66 14.44
C LEU A 263 4.85 -18.98 15.21
N LYS A 264 6.06 -19.25 15.72
CA LYS A 264 6.31 -20.46 16.53
C LYS A 264 5.67 -20.42 17.92
N GLU A 265 5.40 -19.24 18.46
CA GLU A 265 4.73 -19.10 19.76
C GLU A 265 3.20 -19.26 19.60
N GLU A 266 2.63 -18.77 18.49
CA GLU A 266 1.22 -18.98 18.12
C GLU A 266 0.94 -20.47 17.80
N GLU A 267 1.82 -21.15 17.05
CA GLU A 267 1.74 -22.61 16.85
C GLU A 267 1.87 -23.40 18.17
N ALA A 268 2.63 -22.90 19.15
CA ALA A 268 2.81 -23.56 20.44
C ALA A 268 1.67 -23.29 21.44
N GLU A 269 0.90 -22.22 21.26
CA GLU A 269 -0.32 -21.94 22.03
C GLU A 269 -1.54 -22.69 21.48
N GLU A 270 -1.66 -22.87 20.16
CA GLU A 270 -2.72 -23.71 19.57
C GLU A 270 -2.59 -25.18 20.02
N VAL A 271 -1.37 -25.72 20.06
CA VAL A 271 -1.14 -27.11 20.53
C VAL A 271 -1.47 -27.29 22.01
N LYS A 272 -1.35 -26.25 22.85
CA LYS A 272 -1.71 -26.35 24.27
C LYS A 272 -3.21 -26.23 24.51
N GLN A 273 -3.96 -25.55 23.65
CA GLN A 273 -5.43 -25.50 23.76
C GLN A 273 -6.07 -26.82 23.35
N ASP A 274 -5.50 -27.53 22.37
CA ASP A 274 -5.99 -28.86 21.97
C ASP A 274 -5.75 -29.91 23.07
N ASP A 275 -4.61 -29.87 23.77
CA ASP A 275 -4.32 -30.79 24.88
C ASP A 275 -5.20 -30.54 26.13
N GLU A 276 -5.64 -29.30 26.39
CA GLU A 276 -6.59 -28.99 27.48
C GLU A 276 -8.04 -29.36 27.13
N HIS A 277 -8.40 -29.32 25.84
CA HIS A 277 -9.73 -29.73 25.39
C HIS A 277 -9.92 -31.25 25.43
N ASP A 278 -8.89 -32.02 25.10
CA ASP A 278 -8.91 -33.49 25.20
C ASP A 278 -8.93 -34.00 26.65
N PHE A 279 -8.44 -33.21 27.62
CA PHE A 279 -8.49 -33.59 29.04
C PHE A 279 -9.88 -33.35 29.67
N LEU A 280 -10.67 -32.42 29.13
CA LEU A 280 -12.03 -32.12 29.60
C LEU A 280 -13.09 -33.09 29.04
N ASP A 281 -12.83 -33.75 27.93
CA ASP A 281 -13.73 -34.78 27.35
C ASP A 281 -13.51 -36.19 27.94
N MET A 282 -12.54 -36.36 28.85
CA MET A 282 -12.26 -37.63 29.55
C MET A 282 -12.75 -37.69 31.02
N LEU A 283 -13.33 -36.61 31.56
CA LEU A 283 -13.92 -36.57 32.91
C LEU A 283 -15.44 -36.57 32.88
#